data_AF-A0A820MT43-F1
#
_entry.id   AF-A0A820MT43-F1
#
_cell.length_a   1.000
_cell.length_b   1.000
_cell.length_c   1.000
_cell.angle_alpha   90.00
_cell.angle_beta   90.00
_cell.angle_gamma   90.00
#
_symmetry.space_group_name_H-M   'P 1'
#
loop_
_entity.id
_entity.type
_entity.pdbx_description
1 polymer ?
#
loop_
_entity_poly.entity_id
_entity_poly.type
_entity_poly.pdbx_seq_one_letter_code
_entity_poly.pdbx_strand_id
1 'polypeptide(L)'
;MNTYRTFMSKYIFYFFNGRGRAEVSRLIFAIAGQQYDDIRYEEYEGIKLPQSLAIARFLAKQFNLAGRDYFEQAKVDAVADTINDLLRKFLRLRFEKDKSKKQELMKKFFDE
;
A
#
# COMPACT_ATOMS: atom_id res chain seq x y z
N MET A 1 -37.89 14.54 11.07
CA MET A 1 -37.87 13.06 11.16
C MET A 1 -37.05 12.56 9.99
N ASN A 2 -35.97 11.84 10.29
CA ASN A 2 -34.82 11.51 9.42
C ASN A 2 -35.15 10.80 8.12
N THR A 3 -34.48 11.21 7.04
CA THR A 3 -34.10 10.30 5.94
C THR A 3 -32.67 10.60 5.52
N TYR A 4 -31.71 10.22 6.37
CA TYR A 4 -30.33 10.04 5.93
C TYR A 4 -30.32 8.89 4.94
N ARG A 5 -30.35 9.22 3.66
CA ARG A 5 -30.05 8.31 2.57
C ARG A 5 -28.65 7.77 2.85
N THR A 6 -28.58 6.55 3.34
CA THR A 6 -27.35 5.79 3.57
C THR A 6 -26.69 5.56 2.22
N PHE A 7 -26.01 6.57 1.69
CA PHE A 7 -24.98 6.38 0.69
C PHE A 7 -23.84 5.66 1.41
N MET A 8 -23.94 4.34 1.51
CA MET A 8 -22.79 3.49 1.74
C MET A 8 -21.86 3.78 0.57
N SER A 9 -20.91 4.70 0.78
CA SER A 9 -19.92 5.09 -0.22
C SER A 9 -19.19 3.84 -0.66
N LYS A 10 -19.59 3.31 -1.81
CA LYS A 10 -19.09 2.09 -2.39
C LYS A 10 -17.64 2.33 -2.81
N TYR A 11 -16.68 1.98 -1.95
CA TYR A 11 -15.27 2.07 -2.27
C TYR A 11 -14.95 1.01 -3.33
N ILE A 12 -14.34 1.44 -4.42
CA ILE A 12 -13.84 0.53 -5.44
C ILE A 12 -12.31 0.60 -5.39
N PHE A 13 -11.68 -0.54 -5.08
CA PHE A 13 -10.25 -0.68 -5.03
C PHE A 13 -9.75 -1.29 -6.33
N TYR A 14 -9.02 -0.49 -7.11
CA TYR A 14 -8.44 -0.92 -8.38
C TYR A 14 -6.97 -1.25 -8.19
N PHE A 15 -6.59 -2.53 -8.35
CA PHE A 15 -5.18 -2.92 -8.23
C PHE A 15 -4.81 -4.19 -9.01
N PHE A 16 -3.52 -4.37 -9.31
CA PHE A 16 -3.03 -5.55 -10.04
C PHE A 16 -3.37 -6.85 -9.29
N ASN A 17 -3.51 -7.95 -10.04
CA ASN A 17 -3.78 -9.27 -9.48
C ASN A 17 -2.52 -9.87 -8.83
N GLY A 18 -2.15 -9.34 -7.68
CA GLY A 18 -1.02 -9.83 -6.89
C GLY A 18 -1.06 -9.31 -5.46
N ARG A 19 -0.60 -10.14 -4.52
CA ARG A 19 -0.56 -9.85 -3.07
C ARG A 19 0.57 -8.90 -2.66
N GLY A 20 1.28 -8.28 -3.59
CA GLY A 20 2.43 -7.43 -3.31
C GLY A 20 2.02 -6.10 -2.66
N ARG A 21 2.36 -4.99 -3.30
CA ARG A 21 2.06 -3.64 -2.79
C ARG A 21 0.56 -3.33 -2.64
N ALA A 22 -0.30 -4.17 -3.21
CA ALA A 22 -1.76 -4.11 -3.12
C ALA A 22 -2.32 -4.41 -1.73
N GLU A 23 -1.62 -5.31 -1.03
CA GLU A 23 -2.18 -6.01 0.13
C GLU A 23 -2.32 -5.09 1.32
N VAL A 24 -1.45 -4.08 1.42
CA VAL A 24 -1.52 -3.05 2.46
C VAL A 24 -2.87 -2.35 2.43
N SER A 25 -3.37 -1.96 1.25
CA SER A 25 -4.68 -1.32 1.14
C SER A 25 -5.83 -2.25 1.48
N ARG A 26 -5.76 -3.54 1.11
CA ARG A 26 -6.77 -4.55 1.46
C ARG A 26 -6.82 -4.78 2.97
N LEU A 27 -5.66 -4.87 3.62
CA LEU A 27 -5.56 -5.03 5.07
C LEU A 27 -6.13 -3.81 5.80
N ILE A 28 -5.91 -2.60 5.29
CA ILE A 28 -6.50 -1.38 5.86
C ILE A 28 -8.03 -1.44 5.79
N PHE A 29 -8.61 -1.84 4.65
CA PHE A 29 -10.07 -2.03 4.56
C PHE A 29 -10.58 -3.11 5.52
N ALA A 30 -9.86 -4.24 5.64
CA ALA A 30 -10.24 -5.32 6.55
C ALA A 30 -10.20 -4.88 8.03
N ILE A 31 -9.14 -4.18 8.45
CA ILE A 31 -9.01 -3.63 9.81
C ILE A 31 -10.10 -2.59 10.09
N ALA A 32 -10.44 -1.77 9.11
CA ALA A 32 -11.50 -0.77 9.23
C ALA A 32 -12.92 -1.36 9.19
N GLY A 33 -13.08 -2.66 8.89
CA GLY A 33 -14.39 -3.29 8.69
C GLY A 33 -15.16 -2.71 7.49
N GLN A 34 -14.47 -2.04 6.56
CA GLN A 34 -15.09 -1.34 5.44
C GLN A 34 -15.25 -2.31 4.27
N GLN A 35 -16.48 -2.47 3.79
CA GLN A 35 -16.75 -3.19 2.55
C GLN A 35 -16.25 -2.38 1.33
N TYR A 36 -15.63 -3.08 0.38
CA TYR A 36 -15.12 -2.51 -0.86
C TYR A 36 -15.16 -3.57 -1.98
N ASP A 37 -15.25 -3.11 -3.23
CA ASP A 37 -15.14 -3.97 -4.42
C ASP A 37 -13.65 -4.01 -4.86
N ASP A 38 -13.01 -5.19 -4.88
CA ASP A 38 -11.64 -5.40 -5.38
C ASP A 38 -11.67 -5.71 -6.88
N ILE A 39 -11.58 -4.67 -7.71
CA ILE A 39 -11.59 -4.81 -9.18
C ILE A 39 -10.15 -4.88 -9.69
N ARG A 40 -9.86 -5.90 -10.49
CA ARG A 40 -8.53 -6.13 -11.06
C ARG A 40 -8.27 -5.12 -12.20
N TYR A 41 -7.00 -4.72 -12.36
CA TYR A 41 -6.58 -3.72 -13.35
C TYR A 41 -6.96 -4.03 -14.81
N GLU A 42 -7.31 -5.27 -15.14
CA GLU A 42 -7.64 -5.72 -16.50
C GLU A 42 -9.03 -5.21 -16.98
N GLU A 43 -9.89 -4.68 -16.10
CA GLU A 43 -11.33 -4.51 -16.40
C GLU A 43 -11.88 -3.05 -16.41
N TYR A 44 -11.08 -1.98 -16.24
CA TYR A 44 -11.64 -0.62 -16.00
C TYR A 44 -10.97 0.56 -16.73
N GLU A 45 -11.76 1.54 -17.20
CA GLU A 45 -11.33 2.72 -17.99
C GLU A 45 -11.41 4.11 -17.29
N GLY A 46 -11.81 4.21 -16.01
CA GLY A 46 -11.95 5.51 -15.32
C GLY A 46 -10.65 6.13 -14.74
N ILE A 47 -10.78 7.26 -14.01
CA ILE A 47 -9.67 7.94 -13.32
C ILE A 47 -9.09 7.04 -12.23
N LYS A 48 -7.81 6.68 -12.36
CA LYS A 48 -7.08 5.77 -11.45
C LYS A 48 -6.12 6.59 -10.61
N LEU A 49 -6.09 6.36 -9.29
CA LEU A 49 -5.00 6.88 -8.44
C LEU A 49 -3.80 5.93 -8.57
N PRO A 50 -2.71 6.29 -9.27
CA PRO A 50 -1.52 5.47 -9.28
C PRO A 50 -0.80 5.60 -7.93
N GLN A 51 0.04 4.60 -7.59
CA GLN A 51 0.85 4.50 -6.35
C GLN A 51 0.14 3.88 -5.14
N SER A 52 0.54 2.65 -4.81
CA SER A 52 0.04 1.88 -3.67
C SER A 52 0.22 2.59 -2.32
N LEU A 53 1.37 3.25 -2.09
CA LEU A 53 1.62 3.95 -0.83
C LEU A 53 0.74 5.19 -0.68
N ALA A 54 0.43 5.89 -1.78
CA ALA A 54 -0.48 7.03 -1.73
C ALA A 54 -1.90 6.57 -1.38
N ILE A 55 -2.36 5.46 -1.97
CA ILE A 55 -3.66 4.85 -1.62
C ILE A 55 -3.67 4.40 -0.16
N ALA A 56 -2.62 3.69 0.29
CA ALA A 56 -2.53 3.22 1.67
C ALA A 56 -2.56 4.38 2.68
N ARG A 57 -1.82 5.47 2.43
CA ARG A 57 -1.85 6.68 3.27
C ARG A 57 -3.22 7.36 3.27
N PHE A 58 -3.86 7.44 2.11
CA PHE A 58 -5.21 7.99 2.00
C PHE A 58 -6.19 7.18 2.86
N LEU A 59 -6.20 5.85 2.72
CA LEU A 59 -7.06 4.98 3.51
C LEU A 59 -6.72 5.03 5.01
N ALA A 60 -5.44 5.06 5.37
CA ALA A 60 -5.00 5.19 6.76
C ALA A 60 -5.51 6.50 7.38
N LYS A 61 -5.50 7.62 6.63
CA LYS A 61 -6.10 8.88 7.09
C LYS A 61 -7.61 8.77 7.23
N GLN A 62 -8.30 8.19 6.25
CA GLN A 62 -9.76 8.02 6.27
C GLN A 62 -10.24 7.19 7.46
N PHE A 63 -9.47 6.17 7.86
CA PHE A 63 -9.83 5.26 8.96
C PHE A 63 -9.09 5.54 10.27
N ASN A 64 -8.48 6.72 10.42
CA ASN A 64 -7.78 7.14 11.65
C ASN A 64 -6.63 6.21 12.08
N LEU A 65 -5.93 5.62 11.11
CA LEU A 65 -4.75 4.74 11.29
C LEU A 65 -3.43 5.45 10.99
N ALA A 66 -3.46 6.76 10.67
CA ALA A 66 -2.28 7.54 10.26
C ALA A 66 -1.72 8.47 11.34
N GLY A 67 -1.96 8.16 12.63
CA GLY A 67 -1.59 9.02 13.77
C GLY A 67 -2.62 10.10 14.09
N ARG A 68 -2.54 10.66 15.30
CA ARG A 68 -3.48 11.67 15.82
C ARG A 68 -3.07 13.10 15.50
N ASP A 69 -1.78 13.31 15.28
CA ASP A 69 -1.20 14.61 14.94
C ASP A 69 -0.18 14.48 13.79
N TYR A 70 0.34 15.61 13.35
CA TYR A 70 1.32 15.66 12.25
C TYR A 70 2.62 14.92 12.56
N PHE A 71 3.04 14.85 13.83
CA PHE A 71 4.28 14.19 14.21
C PHE A 71 4.12 12.67 14.29
N GLU A 72 3.00 12.18 14.84
CA GLU A 72 2.64 10.77 14.79
C GLU A 72 2.47 10.28 13.34
N GLN A 73 1.84 11.09 12.49
CA GLN A 73 1.75 10.80 11.06
C GLN A 73 3.13 10.65 10.41
N ALA A 74 4.05 11.57 10.69
CA ALA A 74 5.41 11.50 10.18
C ALA A 74 6.14 10.21 10.64
N LYS A 75 5.88 9.75 11.87
CA LYS A 75 6.44 8.46 12.36
C LYS A 75 5.89 7.27 11.58
N VAL A 76 4.57 7.23 11.34
CA VAL A 76 3.93 6.17 10.54
C VAL A 76 4.49 6.17 9.12
N ASP A 77 4.61 7.35 8.50
CA ASP A 77 5.18 7.50 7.16
C ASP A 77 6.64 7.05 7.10
N ALA A 78 7.47 7.41 8.08
CA ALA A 78 8.86 7.01 8.16
C ALA A 78 9.02 5.49 8.24
N VAL A 79 8.18 4.80 9.04
CA VAL A 79 8.19 3.34 9.12
C VAL A 79 7.77 2.72 7.79
N ALA A 80 6.68 3.21 7.17
CA ALA A 80 6.18 2.70 5.91
C ALA A 80 7.21 2.87 4.76
N ASP A 81 7.88 4.01 4.69
CA ASP A 81 8.90 4.28 3.68
C ASP A 81 10.15 3.43 3.91
N THR A 82 10.59 3.26 5.16
CA THR A 82 11.71 2.39 5.52
C THR A 82 11.46 0.95 5.06
N ILE A 83 10.25 0.42 5.33
CA ILE A 83 9.84 -0.92 4.87
C ILE A 83 9.80 -0.98 3.34
N ASN A 84 9.27 0.06 2.67
CA ASN A 84 9.24 0.10 1.21
C ASN A 84 10.64 0.10 0.59
N ASP A 85 11.60 0.79 1.19
CA ASP A 85 12.97 0.85 0.70
C ASP A 85 13.70 -0.48 0.90
N LEU A 86 13.51 -1.12 2.06
CA LEU A 86 13.98 -2.48 2.30
C LEU A 86 13.39 -3.47 1.28
N LEU A 87 12.08 -3.40 1.04
CA LEU A 87 11.41 -4.24 0.05
C LEU A 87 11.94 -3.99 -1.37
N ARG A 88 12.24 -2.73 -1.75
CA ARG A 88 12.83 -2.42 -3.06
C ARG A 88 14.22 -3.04 -3.21
N LYS A 89 15.07 -2.91 -2.19
CA LYS A 89 16.40 -3.52 -2.17
C LYS A 89 16.31 -5.04 -2.25
N PHE A 90 15.42 -5.65 -1.47
CA PHE A 90 15.16 -7.10 -1.49
C PHE A 90 14.65 -7.59 -2.86
N LEU A 91 13.69 -6.88 -3.46
CA LEU A 91 13.17 -7.22 -4.79
C LEU A 91 14.26 -7.11 -5.85
N ARG A 92 15.11 -6.08 -5.79
CA ARG A 92 16.27 -5.95 -6.68
C ARG A 92 17.19 -7.16 -6.56
N LEU A 93 17.52 -7.59 -5.34
CA LEU A 93 18.34 -8.78 -5.09
C LEU A 93 17.67 -10.08 -5.60
N ARG A 94 16.36 -10.23 -5.39
CA ARG A 94 15.61 -11.42 -5.82
C ARG A 94 15.53 -11.53 -7.35
N PHE A 95 15.33 -10.42 -8.05
CA PHE A 95 15.16 -10.38 -9.50
C PHE A 95 16.46 -10.12 -10.28
N GLU A 96 17.59 -9.86 -9.60
CA GLU A 96 18.91 -9.79 -10.23
C GLU A 96 19.30 -11.16 -10.80
N LYS A 97 19.51 -11.23 -12.12
CA LYS A 97 19.84 -12.46 -12.85
C LYS A 97 21.34 -12.76 -12.86
N ASP A 98 22.16 -11.73 -12.71
CA ASP A 98 23.61 -11.82 -12.72
C ASP A 98 24.13 -12.31 -11.34
N LYS A 99 24.78 -13.48 -11.32
CA LYS A 99 25.29 -14.12 -10.10
C LYS A 99 26.30 -13.24 -9.35
N SER A 100 27.14 -12.48 -10.06
CA SER A 100 28.18 -11.66 -9.45
C SER A 100 27.59 -10.43 -8.78
N LYS A 101 26.69 -9.73 -9.48
CA LYS A 101 25.98 -8.57 -8.91
C LYS A 101 25.05 -8.96 -7.77
N LYS A 102 24.43 -10.14 -7.85
CA LYS A 102 23.59 -10.67 -6.77
C LYS A 102 24.40 -10.91 -5.49
N GLN A 103 25.61 -11.46 -5.58
CA GLN A 103 26.49 -11.64 -4.41
C GLN A 103 26.92 -10.31 -3.80
N GLU A 104 27.26 -9.31 -4.63
CA GLU A 104 27.64 -7.98 -4.15
C GLU A 104 26.46 -7.27 -3.47
N LEU A 105 25.28 -7.29 -4.09
CA LEU A 105 24.05 -6.72 -3.52
C LEU A 105 23.65 -7.43 -2.23
N MET A 106 23.89 -8.74 -2.13
CA MET A 106 23.58 -9.52 -0.94
C MET A 106 24.51 -9.15 0.21
N LYS A 107 25.82 -8.99 -0.02
CA LYS A 107 26.74 -8.45 1.01
C LYS A 107 26.30 -7.07 1.47
N LYS A 108 26.06 -6.15 0.52
CA LYS A 108 25.58 -4.79 0.82
C LYS A 108 24.26 -4.75 1.60
N PHE A 109 23.37 -5.73 1.38
CA PHE A 109 22.09 -5.80 2.09
C PHE A 109 22.21 -6.31 3.53
N PHE A 110 23.22 -7.13 3.84
CA PHE A 110 23.44 -7.66 5.19
C PHE A 110 24.41 -6.81 6.02
N ASP A 111 25.25 -6.00 5.37
CA ASP A 111 26.20 -5.08 6.02
C ASP A 111 25.58 -3.71 6.35
N GLU A 112 24.35 -3.43 5.89
CA GLU A 112 23.58 -2.20 6.09
C GLU A 112 22.49 -2.39 7.15
#